data_AF-A0A5E4PGJ3-F1
#
_entry.id   AF-A0A5E4PGJ3-F1
#
_cell.length_a   1.000
_cell.length_b   1.000
_cell.length_c   1.000
_cell.angle_alpha   90.00
_cell.angle_beta   90.00
_cell.angle_gamma   90.00
#
_symmetry.space_group_name_H-M   'P 1'
#
loop_
_entity.id
_entity.type
_entity.pdbx_description
1 polymer ?
#
loop_
_entity_poly.entity_id
_entity_poly.type
_entity_poly.pdbx_seq_one_letter_code
_entity_poly.pdbx_strand_id
1 'polypeptide(L)'
;MDLIEFLHKKINALCPIVGVSIGDEDNKNTWEIHYSDIATNAQKLAALNVLNNFVWDISTKAQALKLKLISEYQDEPLYKKMFKQYLINNPAATFSDYIDYLNS
;
A
#
# COMPACT_ATOMS: atom_id res chain seq x y z
N MET A 1 6.82 5.99 5.19
CA MET A 1 5.97 6.96 4.48
C MET A 1 4.60 6.36 4.36
N ASP A 2 3.64 6.95 5.06
CA ASP A 2 2.24 6.55 5.03
C ASP A 2 1.51 7.17 3.82
N LEU A 3 0.23 6.82 3.67
CA LEU A 3 -0.61 7.27 2.56
C LEU A 3 -0.75 8.79 2.52
N ILE A 4 -0.99 9.38 3.69
CA ILE A 4 -1.24 10.82 3.85
C ILE A 4 0.03 11.60 3.51
N GLU A 5 1.18 11.18 4.01
CA GLU A 5 2.48 11.80 3.73
C GLU A 5 2.83 11.70 2.25
N PHE A 6 2.56 10.56 1.61
CA PHE A 6 2.79 10.36 0.18
C PHE A 6 1.92 11.29 -0.66
N LEU A 7 0.61 11.33 -0.39
CA LEU A 7 -0.33 12.19 -1.11
C LEU A 7 -0.04 13.67 -0.88
N HIS A 8 0.26 14.05 0.35
CA HIS A 8 0.64 15.43 0.68
C HIS A 8 1.85 15.85 -0.15
N LYS A 9 2.93 15.06 -0.18
CA LYS A 9 4.11 15.36 -1.01
C LYS A 9 3.78 15.45 -2.50
N LYS A 10 3.00 14.50 -3.02
CA LYS A 10 2.67 14.43 -4.46
C LYS A 10 1.78 15.58 -4.90
N ILE A 11 0.80 15.97 -4.09
CA ILE A 11 -0.12 17.06 -4.38
C ILE A 11 0.56 18.42 -4.16
N ASN A 12 1.34 18.57 -3.08
CA ASN A 12 2.03 19.82 -2.76
C ASN A 12 3.07 20.22 -3.83
N ALA A 13 3.61 19.26 -4.58
CA ALA A 13 4.49 19.53 -5.72
C ALA A 13 3.78 20.28 -6.88
N LEU A 14 2.45 20.22 -6.95
CA LEU A 14 1.64 20.77 -8.04
C LEU A 14 0.71 21.90 -7.59
N CYS A 15 0.29 21.88 -6.32
CA CYS A 15 -0.65 22.82 -5.75
C CYS A 15 -0.25 23.13 -4.31
N PRO A 16 -0.15 24.42 -3.91
CA PRO A 16 0.03 24.77 -2.51
C PRO A 16 -1.14 24.21 -1.67
N ILE A 17 -0.84 23.32 -0.74
CA ILE A 17 -1.84 22.72 0.16
C ILE A 17 -1.38 22.84 1.61
N VAL A 18 -2.36 22.96 2.50
CA VAL A 18 -2.16 22.91 3.96
C VAL A 18 -2.09 21.47 4.43
N GLY A 19 -2.80 20.57 3.75
CA GLY A 19 -2.77 19.14 4.04
C GLY A 19 -3.73 18.32 3.19
N VAL A 20 -3.77 17.02 3.48
CA VAL A 20 -4.68 16.04 2.91
C VAL A 20 -5.31 15.28 4.07
N SER A 21 -6.61 15.00 3.99
CA SER A 21 -7.33 14.18 4.95
C SER A 21 -7.86 12.93 4.25
N ILE A 22 -7.82 11.80 4.95
CA ILE A 22 -8.33 10.52 4.47
C ILE A 22 -9.25 9.94 5.54
N GLY A 23 -10.53 9.80 5.19
CA GLY A 23 -11.49 9.09 6.04
C GLY A 23 -11.30 7.58 5.94
N ASP A 24 -11.82 6.99 4.88
CA ASP A 24 -11.76 5.57 4.56
C ASP A 24 -10.74 5.33 3.43
N GLU A 25 -9.69 4.53 3.69
CA GLU A 25 -8.62 4.23 2.72
C GLU A 25 -9.14 3.50 1.46
N ASP A 26 -10.28 2.80 1.56
CA ASP A 26 -10.89 2.10 0.43
C ASP A 26 -11.89 2.98 -0.35
N ASN A 27 -12.27 4.13 0.20
CA ASN A 27 -13.26 5.03 -0.39
C ASN A 27 -12.71 6.45 -0.61
N LYS A 28 -12.18 6.70 -1.81
CA LYS A 28 -11.65 8.03 -2.22
C LYS A 28 -12.63 9.19 -2.12
N ASN A 29 -13.94 8.94 -2.06
CA ASN A 29 -14.92 10.02 -1.89
C ASN A 29 -14.84 10.65 -0.49
N THR A 30 -14.18 9.98 0.45
CA THR A 30 -13.92 10.48 1.81
C THR A 30 -12.56 11.17 1.94
N TRP A 31 -11.86 11.37 0.81
CA TRP A 31 -10.54 11.99 0.80
C TRP A 31 -10.66 13.45 0.42
N GLU A 32 -9.95 14.30 1.16
CA GLU A 32 -10.06 15.75 1.01
C GLU A 32 -8.70 16.40 0.86
N ILE A 33 -8.64 17.45 0.03
CA ILE A 33 -7.45 18.30 -0.13
C ILE A 33 -7.75 19.64 0.53
N HIS A 34 -6.96 19.99 1.53
CA HIS A 34 -7.04 21.31 2.17
C HIS A 34 -6.11 22.26 1.43
N TYR A 35 -6.67 23.01 0.46
CA TYR A 35 -5.91 23.98 -0.32
C TYR A 35 -5.47 25.17 0.51
N SER A 36 -4.28 25.71 0.22
CA SER A 36 -3.92 27.04 0.69
C SER A 36 -4.72 28.11 -0.07
N ASP A 37 -4.93 29.24 0.59
CA ASP A 37 -5.52 30.45 0.03
C ASP A 37 -4.79 30.99 -1.21
N ILE A 38 -3.48 30.75 -1.34
CA ILE A 38 -2.69 31.14 -2.52
C ILE A 38 -2.84 30.17 -3.70
N ALA A 39 -3.53 29.05 -3.54
CA ALA A 39 -3.69 28.06 -4.61
C ALA A 39 -4.63 28.57 -5.71
N THR A 40 -4.12 28.63 -6.94
CA THR A 40 -4.90 29.00 -8.13
C THR A 40 -5.89 27.91 -8.54
N ASN A 41 -6.94 28.26 -9.28
CA ASN A 41 -7.92 27.29 -9.77
C ASN A 41 -7.30 26.20 -10.67
N ALA A 42 -6.30 26.55 -11.47
CA ALA A 42 -5.58 25.59 -12.30
C ALA A 42 -4.80 24.56 -11.46
N GLN A 43 -4.16 25.01 -10.38
CA GLN A 43 -3.45 24.14 -9.44
C GLN A 43 -4.43 23.23 -8.67
N LYS A 44 -5.58 23.77 -8.24
CA LYS A 44 -6.64 22.98 -7.58
C LYS A 44 -7.15 21.86 -8.49
N LEU A 45 -7.37 22.16 -9.78
CA LEU A 45 -7.79 21.17 -10.76
C LEU A 45 -6.71 20.10 -11.01
N ALA A 46 -5.44 20.50 -11.10
CA ALA A 46 -4.33 19.56 -11.25
C ALA A 46 -4.20 18.62 -10.04
N ALA A 47 -4.32 19.16 -8.82
CA ALA A 47 -4.33 18.41 -7.58
C ALA A 47 -5.49 17.41 -7.51
N LEU A 48 -6.69 17.85 -7.88
CA LEU A 48 -7.87 16.99 -7.92
C LEU A 48 -7.70 15.85 -8.93
N ASN A 49 -7.13 16.14 -10.12
CA ASN A 49 -6.81 15.11 -11.10
C ASN A 49 -5.79 14.10 -10.56
N VAL A 50 -4.78 14.54 -9.81
CA VAL A 50 -3.83 13.62 -9.15
C VAL A 50 -4.55 12.73 -8.14
N LEU A 51 -5.39 13.29 -7.28
CA LEU A 51 -6.15 12.52 -6.29
C LEU A 51 -7.08 11.49 -6.95
N ASN A 52 -7.84 11.91 -7.96
CA ASN A 52 -8.79 11.04 -8.67
C ASN A 52 -8.08 9.85 -9.35
N ASN A 53 -6.94 10.11 -10.00
CA ASN A 53 -6.16 9.09 -10.69
C ASN A 53 -5.22 8.31 -9.76
N PHE A 54 -5.03 8.75 -8.52
CA PHE A 54 -4.12 8.10 -7.60
C PHE A 54 -4.74 6.79 -7.12
N VAL A 55 -4.10 5.67 -7.42
CA VAL A 55 -4.47 4.36 -6.89
C VAL A 55 -3.57 4.06 -5.70
N TRP A 56 -4.17 3.96 -4.50
CA TRP A 56 -3.50 3.38 -3.36
C TRP A 56 -3.68 1.88 -3.40
N ASP A 57 -2.69 1.21 -3.95
CA ASP A 57 -2.78 -0.23 -4.05
C ASP A 57 -2.32 -0.86 -2.72
N ILE A 58 -3.29 -1.18 -1.87
CA ILE A 58 -3.09 -1.92 -0.61
C ILE A 58 -2.46 -3.29 -0.89
N SER A 59 -2.66 -3.85 -2.11
CA SER A 59 -1.96 -5.06 -2.53
C SER A 59 -0.45 -4.85 -2.54
N THR A 60 0.07 -3.67 -2.87
CA THR A 60 1.52 -3.40 -2.80
C THR A 60 2.05 -3.48 -1.38
N LYS A 61 1.28 -3.06 -0.36
CA LYS A 61 1.66 -3.20 1.05
C LYS A 61 1.57 -4.66 1.50
N ALA A 62 0.49 -5.36 1.17
CA ALA A 62 0.33 -6.78 1.49
C ALA A 62 1.39 -7.64 0.79
N GLN A 63 1.69 -7.35 -0.47
CA GLN A 63 2.74 -8.00 -1.27
C GLN A 63 4.13 -7.67 -0.74
N ALA A 64 4.40 -6.42 -0.35
CA ALA A 64 5.67 -6.04 0.26
C ALA A 64 5.87 -6.68 1.64
N LEU A 65 4.81 -6.77 2.46
CA LEU A 65 4.84 -7.48 3.73
C LEU A 65 5.06 -8.98 3.49
N LYS A 66 4.34 -9.59 2.54
CA LYS A 66 4.50 -10.98 2.15
C LYS A 66 5.92 -11.28 1.66
N LEU A 67 6.49 -10.44 0.78
CA LEU A 67 7.88 -10.56 0.32
C LEU A 67 8.88 -10.44 1.47
N LYS A 68 8.62 -9.54 2.42
CA LYS A 68 9.45 -9.40 3.62
C LYS A 68 9.39 -10.65 4.50
N LEU A 69 8.20 -11.16 4.80
CA LEU A 69 7.99 -12.39 5.57
C LEU A 69 8.63 -13.60 4.88
N ILE A 70 8.52 -13.70 3.55
CA ILE A 70 9.23 -14.72 2.77
C ILE A 70 10.74 -14.56 2.97
N SER A 71 11.30 -13.37 2.81
CA SER A 71 12.75 -13.14 2.96
C SER A 71 13.29 -13.41 4.36
N GLU A 72 12.50 -13.12 5.39
CA GLU A 72 12.88 -13.22 6.80
C GLU A 72 12.70 -14.65 7.34
N TYR A 73 11.63 -15.34 6.92
CA TYR A 73 11.30 -16.67 7.43
C TYR A 73 11.71 -17.83 6.52
N GLN A 74 12.01 -17.61 5.24
CA GLN A 74 12.45 -18.69 4.36
C GLN A 74 13.68 -19.41 4.90
N ASP A 75 14.53 -18.70 5.66
CA ASP A 75 15.77 -19.24 6.20
C ASP A 75 15.69 -19.79 7.62
N GLU A 76 14.61 -19.48 8.34
CA GLU A 76 14.38 -19.90 9.71
C GLU A 76 14.17 -21.43 9.82
N PRO A 77 14.93 -22.14 10.68
CA PRO A 77 14.88 -23.61 10.76
C PRO A 77 13.48 -24.19 11.04
N LEU A 78 12.69 -23.49 11.87
CA LEU A 78 11.33 -23.89 12.20
C LEU A 78 10.41 -23.80 10.98
N TYR A 79 10.46 -22.67 10.25
CA TYR A 79 9.65 -22.44 9.05
C TYR A 79 10.06 -23.37 7.91
N LYS A 80 11.35 -23.67 7.74
CA LYS A 80 11.83 -24.71 6.80
C LYS A 80 11.24 -26.09 7.10
N LYS A 81 11.13 -26.46 8.38
CA LYS A 81 10.54 -27.75 8.79
C LYS A 81 9.05 -27.80 8.52
N MET A 82 8.31 -26.74 8.87
CA MET A 82 6.87 -26.67 8.64
C MET A 82 6.53 -26.61 7.14
N PHE A 83 7.30 -25.84 6.34
CA PHE A 83 7.13 -25.79 4.89
C PHE A 83 7.39 -27.15 4.24
N LYS A 84 8.43 -27.89 4.66
CA LYS A 84 8.66 -29.28 4.21
C LYS A 84 7.46 -30.19 4.49
N GLN A 85 6.79 -30.03 5.64
CA GLN A 85 5.59 -30.79 5.96
C GLN A 85 4.40 -30.37 5.07
N TYR A 86 4.26 -29.07 4.77
CA TYR A 86 3.23 -28.57 3.86
C TYR A 86 3.40 -29.11 2.42
N LEU A 87 4.64 -29.22 1.94
CA LEU A 87 4.96 -29.81 0.63
C LEU A 87 4.56 -31.28 0.48
N ILE A 88 4.42 -32.03 1.57
CA ILE A 88 3.94 -33.43 1.50
C ILE A 88 2.50 -33.47 0.98
N ASN A 89 1.67 -32.50 1.38
CA ASN A 89 0.28 -32.39 0.93
C ASN A 89 0.15 -31.54 -0.33
N ASN A 90 1.11 -30.65 -0.61
CA ASN A 90 1.10 -29.72 -1.74
C ASN A 90 2.47 -29.68 -2.45
N PRO A 91 2.86 -30.72 -3.19
CA PRO A 91 4.23 -30.89 -3.69
C PRO A 91 4.68 -29.84 -4.72
N ALA A 92 3.74 -29.14 -5.36
CA ALA A 92 4.03 -28.06 -6.30
C ALA A 92 3.99 -26.66 -5.67
N ALA A 93 3.74 -26.55 -4.37
CA ALA A 93 3.58 -25.25 -3.72
C ALA A 93 4.93 -24.54 -3.50
N THR A 94 4.88 -23.22 -3.57
CA THR A 94 5.98 -22.32 -3.25
C THR A 94 5.93 -21.87 -1.79
N PHE A 95 7.01 -21.28 -1.27
CA PHE A 95 6.99 -20.69 0.07
C PHE A 95 5.97 -19.53 0.16
N SER A 96 5.74 -18.83 -0.95
CA SER A 96 4.68 -17.81 -1.08
C SER A 96 3.30 -18.42 -0.84
N ASP A 97 3.00 -19.57 -1.44
CA ASP A 97 1.70 -20.26 -1.27
C ASP A 97 1.52 -20.76 0.16
N TYR A 98 2.62 -21.12 0.83
CA TYR A 98 2.60 -21.49 2.25
C TYR A 98 2.33 -20.29 3.17
N ILE A 99 2.89 -19.11 2.87
CA ILE A 99 2.56 -17.88 3.60
C ILE A 99 1.09 -17.50 3.39
N ASP A 100 0.53 -17.70 2.20
CA ASP A 100 -0.91 -17.49 1.98
C ASP A 100 -1.75 -18.46 2.82
N TYR A 101 -1.38 -19.74 2.87
CA TYR A 101 -2.04 -20.74 3.70
C TYR A 101 -2.04 -20.39 5.20
N LEU A 102 -0.95 -19.80 5.72
CA LEU A 102 -0.88 -19.38 7.13
C LEU A 102 -1.76 -18.18 7.46
N ASN A 103 -2.11 -17.36 6.48
CA ASN A 103 -2.95 -16.16 6.63
C ASN A 103 -4.42 -16.39 6.24
N SER A 104 -4.77 -17.62 5.82
CA SER A 104 -6.13 -18.05 5.44
C SER A 104 -6.89 -18.61 6.64
#